data_AF-W2T543-F1
#
_entry.id   AF-W2T543-F1
#
_cell.length_a   1.000
_cell.length_b   1.000
_cell.length_c   1.000
_cell.angle_alpha   90.00
_cell.angle_beta   90.00
_cell.angle_gamma   90.00
#
_symmetry.space_group_name_H-M   'P 1'
#
loop_
_entity.id
_entity.type
_entity.pdbx_description
1 polymer ?
#
loop_
_entity_poly.entity_id
_entity_poly.type
_entity_poly.pdbx_seq_one_letter_code
_entity_poly.pdbx_strand_id
1 'polypeptide(L)'
;MSDPSAPLDGRTVTCPYNLNHRVDPAIFADHLRACRLRYCRQSAQKLKLVSDFLRNHPTHLFMCRVNSRHFVPDVELEFHEKQCEDPLYRQIVAELKTEPVPIKIPSSDSSDSGDESDGDTTSVSSGDTDYSTSKDELLRRILEGPDTD
;
A
#
# COMPACT_ATOMS: atom_id res chain seq x y z
N MET A 1 -16.06 -46.15 -2.23
CA MET A 1 -16.98 -45.13 -2.75
C MET A 1 -17.05 -44.04 -1.69
N SER A 2 -16.45 -42.89 -1.98
CA SER A 2 -16.32 -41.79 -1.02
C SER A 2 -17.45 -40.80 -1.26
N ASP A 3 -18.26 -40.55 -0.25
CA ASP A 3 -19.38 -39.59 -0.28
C ASP A 3 -18.91 -38.16 -0.66
N PRO A 4 -19.51 -37.49 -1.66
CA PRO A 4 -19.20 -36.12 -2.03
C PRO A 4 -20.19 -35.12 -1.42
N SER A 5 -20.49 -35.23 -0.12
CA SER A 5 -21.49 -34.36 0.52
C SER A 5 -21.25 -34.16 2.01
N ALA A 6 -20.05 -33.70 2.36
CA ALA A 6 -19.86 -32.93 3.59
C ALA A 6 -20.18 -31.46 3.27
N PRO A 7 -21.23 -30.84 3.86
CA PRO A 7 -21.42 -29.41 3.77
C PRO A 7 -20.19 -28.74 4.38
N LEU A 8 -19.49 -27.92 3.60
CA LEU A 8 -18.40 -27.10 4.13
C LEU A 8 -18.98 -26.27 5.27
N ASP A 9 -18.49 -26.53 6.48
CA ASP A 9 -19.04 -26.09 7.77
C ASP A 9 -19.60 -24.66 7.74
N GLY A 10 -20.80 -24.48 8.32
CA GLY A 10 -21.57 -23.24 8.41
C GLY A 10 -20.93 -22.09 9.21
N ARG A 11 -19.67 -21.77 8.91
CA ARG A 11 -18.92 -20.64 9.42
C ARG A 11 -19.31 -19.40 8.63
N THR A 12 -20.37 -18.73 9.08
CA THR A 12 -20.75 -17.42 8.55
C THR A 12 -19.76 -16.34 9.01
N VAL A 13 -19.44 -15.41 8.12
CA VAL A 13 -18.63 -14.22 8.40
C VAL A 13 -19.55 -13.06 8.74
N THR A 14 -19.15 -12.22 9.68
CA THR A 14 -19.91 -11.02 10.05
C THR A 14 -19.52 -9.87 9.12
N CYS A 15 -20.50 -9.17 8.56
CA CYS A 15 -20.23 -8.02 7.68
C CYS A 15 -19.67 -6.83 8.48
N PRO A 16 -18.57 -6.19 8.02
CA PRO A 16 -18.00 -5.03 8.70
C PRO A 16 -18.91 -3.79 8.66
N TYR A 17 -19.73 -3.64 7.61
CA TYR A 17 -20.65 -2.51 7.48
C TYR A 17 -21.96 -2.67 8.25
N ASN A 18 -22.32 -3.90 8.63
CA ASN A 18 -23.53 -4.17 9.40
C ASN A 18 -23.36 -5.48 10.20
N LEU A 19 -23.18 -5.33 11.51
CA LEU A 19 -22.92 -6.45 12.43
C LEU A 19 -24.09 -7.45 12.52
N ASN A 20 -25.28 -7.09 12.05
CA ASN A 20 -26.43 -8.00 12.00
C ASN A 20 -26.37 -8.94 10.79
N HIS A 21 -25.53 -8.66 9.79
CA HIS A 21 -25.40 -9.53 8.63
C HIS A 21 -24.38 -10.65 8.91
N ARG A 22 -24.87 -11.89 8.83
CA ARG A 22 -24.07 -13.12 8.82
C ARG A 22 -24.13 -13.70 7.41
N VAL A 23 -22.97 -13.89 6.80
CA VAL A 23 -22.84 -14.11 5.36
C VAL A 23 -21.95 -15.31 5.11
N ASP A 24 -22.33 -16.15 4.15
CA ASP A 24 -21.50 -17.27 3.71
C ASP A 24 -20.20 -16.73 3.06
N PRO A 25 -19.01 -17.25 3.44
CA PRO A 25 -17.74 -16.87 2.81
C PRO A 25 -17.76 -16.86 1.28
N ALA A 26 -18.48 -17.79 0.65
CA ALA A 26 -18.55 -17.92 -0.81
C ALA A 26 -19.19 -16.71 -1.50
N ILE A 27 -20.11 -16.01 -0.83
CA ILE A 27 -20.79 -14.82 -1.37
C ILE A 27 -20.35 -13.52 -0.66
N PHE A 28 -19.37 -13.61 0.24
CA PHE A 28 -19.00 -12.50 1.10
C PHE A 28 -18.51 -11.29 0.32
N ALA A 29 -17.72 -11.50 -0.74
CA ALA A 29 -17.22 -10.42 -1.60
C ALA A 29 -18.36 -9.62 -2.25
N ASP A 30 -19.38 -10.32 -2.76
CA ASP A 30 -20.54 -9.70 -3.41
C ASP A 30 -21.41 -8.95 -2.40
N HIS A 31 -21.61 -9.57 -1.24
CA HIS A 31 -22.28 -8.93 -0.11
C HIS A 31 -21.57 -7.65 0.33
N LEU A 32 -20.23 -7.69 0.45
CA LEU A 32 -19.42 -6.56 0.90
C LEU A 32 -19.58 -5.37 -0.05
N ARG A 33 -19.53 -5.60 -1.37
CA ARG A 33 -19.78 -4.55 -2.38
C ARG A 33 -21.15 -3.89 -2.21
N ALA A 34 -22.20 -4.70 -2.01
CA ALA A 34 -23.55 -4.19 -1.82
C ALA A 34 -23.71 -3.39 -0.52
N CYS A 35 -23.16 -3.89 0.59
CA CYS A 35 -23.23 -3.21 1.89
C CYS A 35 -22.41 -1.92 1.92
N ARG A 36 -21.22 -1.92 1.30
CA ARG A 36 -20.40 -0.71 1.13
C ARG A 36 -21.17 0.38 0.40
N LEU A 37 -21.80 0.04 -0.72
CA LEU A 37 -22.61 0.99 -1.49
C LEU A 37 -23.77 1.58 -0.67
N ARG A 38 -24.45 0.74 0.13
CA ARG A 38 -25.53 1.20 1.02
C ARG A 38 -25.03 2.13 2.11
N TYR A 39 -23.94 1.76 2.79
CA TYR A 39 -23.31 2.57 3.83
C TYR A 39 -22.89 3.94 3.30
N CYS A 40 -22.29 3.97 2.12
CA CYS A 40 -21.89 5.18 1.41
C CYS A 40 -23.07 6.11 1.10
N ARG A 41 -24.18 5.58 0.60
CA ARG A 41 -25.40 6.36 0.30
C ARG A 41 -26.02 6.96 1.56
N GLN A 42 -26.02 6.20 2.66
CA GLN A 42 -26.57 6.65 3.94
C GLN A 42 -25.66 7.70 4.62
N SER A 43 -24.34 7.57 4.46
CA SER A 43 -23.34 8.47 5.04
C SER A 43 -23.07 9.72 4.19
N ALA A 44 -23.58 9.77 2.95
CA ALA A 44 -23.36 10.87 2.00
C ALA A 44 -23.83 12.24 2.53
N GLN A 45 -24.83 12.29 3.41
CA GLN A 45 -25.28 13.56 4.01
C GLN A 45 -24.30 14.12 5.07
N LYS A 46 -23.45 13.27 5.67
CA LYS A 46 -22.38 13.68 6.60
C LYS A 46 -21.06 14.00 5.88
N LEU A 47 -20.85 13.46 4.68
CA LEU A 47 -19.65 13.63 3.87
C LEU A 47 -19.90 14.68 2.78
N LYS A 48 -20.16 15.93 3.18
CA LYS A 48 -20.18 17.06 2.24
C LYS A 48 -18.74 17.31 1.75
N LEU A 49 -18.57 17.38 0.43
CA LEU A 49 -17.39 17.85 -0.32
C LEU A 49 -16.21 16.86 -0.46
N VAL A 50 -16.35 15.88 -1.36
CA VAL A 50 -15.26 15.52 -2.30
C VAL A 50 -15.89 15.02 -3.61
N SER A 51 -16.65 15.88 -4.29
CA SER A 51 -17.49 15.46 -5.43
C SER A 51 -16.73 15.17 -6.72
N ASP A 52 -15.50 15.68 -6.94
CA ASP A 52 -14.99 15.72 -8.32
C ASP A 52 -13.66 14.97 -8.56
N PHE A 53 -13.06 14.37 -7.53
CA PHE A 53 -11.84 13.54 -7.71
C PHE A 53 -12.00 12.07 -7.27
N LEU A 54 -13.10 11.71 -6.61
CA LEU A 54 -13.29 10.39 -6.02
C LEU A 54 -14.58 9.73 -6.52
N ARG A 55 -14.49 9.10 -7.70
CA ARG A 55 -15.41 8.02 -8.10
C ARG A 55 -15.33 6.79 -7.17
N ASN A 56 -14.46 6.84 -6.15
CA ASN A 56 -14.32 5.91 -5.03
C ASN A 56 -14.14 6.69 -3.70
N HIS A 57 -15.27 7.11 -3.11
CA HIS A 57 -15.51 7.56 -1.73
C HIS A 57 -14.33 7.93 -0.79
N PRO A 58 -14.37 9.12 -0.14
CA PRO A 58 -13.49 9.46 0.98
C PRO A 58 -14.02 8.81 2.26
N THR A 59 -13.98 7.50 2.36
CA THR A 59 -13.81 6.86 3.67
C THR A 59 -12.36 7.12 4.07
N HIS A 60 -12.08 7.56 5.30
CA HIS A 60 -10.70 7.61 5.79
C HIS A 60 -10.02 6.27 5.47
N LEU A 61 -9.12 6.28 4.47
CA LEU A 61 -8.38 5.11 4.04
C LEU A 61 -7.14 5.04 4.92
N PHE A 62 -6.97 3.90 5.56
CA PHE A 62 -5.82 3.62 6.39
C PHE A 62 -4.90 2.64 5.67
N MET A 63 -3.61 2.81 5.89
CA MET A 63 -2.59 1.90 5.39
C MET A 63 -2.67 0.59 6.19
N CYS A 64 -2.79 -0.54 5.49
CA CYS A 64 -2.75 -1.87 6.09
C CYS A 64 -1.38 -2.12 6.75
N ARG A 65 -1.37 -2.71 7.95
CA ARG A 65 -0.13 -3.03 8.67
C ARG A 65 0.63 -4.22 8.10
N VAL A 66 -0.04 -5.08 7.34
CA VAL A 66 0.54 -6.30 6.75
C VAL A 66 1.20 -6.02 5.40
N ASN A 67 0.56 -5.20 4.57
CA ASN A 67 1.07 -4.80 3.26
C ASN A 67 0.85 -3.29 3.07
N SER A 68 1.93 -2.51 3.10
CA SER A 68 1.87 -1.05 3.00
C SER A 68 1.36 -0.53 1.66
N ARG A 69 1.21 -1.39 0.64
CA ARG A 69 0.59 -1.04 -0.65
C ARG A 69 -0.94 -1.01 -0.59
N HIS A 70 -1.55 -1.54 0.47
CA HIS A 70 -3.00 -1.57 0.61
C HIS A 70 -3.51 -0.38 1.43
N PHE A 71 -4.42 0.39 0.82
CA PHE A 71 -5.20 1.45 1.46
C PHE A 71 -6.64 0.99 1.58
N VAL A 72 -7.11 0.81 2.81
CA VAL A 72 -8.38 0.14 3.12
C VAL A 72 -9.23 1.06 4.00
N PRO A 73 -10.56 1.15 3.79
CA PRO A 73 -11.43 1.88 4.70
C PRO A 73 -11.28 1.38 6.14
N ASP A 74 -11.31 2.28 7.11
CA ASP A 74 -11.21 1.94 8.55
C ASP A 74 -12.09 0.76 8.97
N VAL A 75 -13.36 0.81 8.57
CA VAL A 75 -14.35 -0.25 8.85
C VAL A 75 -14.00 -1.61 8.24
N GLU A 76 -13.22 -1.64 7.16
CA GLU A 76 -12.75 -2.86 6.50
C GLU A 76 -11.34 -3.28 7.01
N LEU A 77 -10.61 -2.41 7.72
CA LEU A 77 -9.18 -2.58 8.02
C LEU A 77 -8.91 -3.83 8.87
N GLU A 78 -9.60 -3.98 10.00
CA GLU A 78 -9.42 -5.15 10.88
C GLU A 78 -9.75 -6.47 10.19
N PHE A 79 -10.72 -6.45 9.27
CA PHE A 79 -11.08 -7.63 8.51
C PHE A 79 -10.01 -7.95 7.46
N HIS A 80 -9.57 -6.92 6.73
CA HIS A 80 -8.54 -7.04 5.71
C HIS A 80 -7.24 -7.57 6.29
N GLU A 81 -6.76 -7.04 7.41
CA GLU A 81 -5.48 -7.45 8.01
C GLU A 81 -5.43 -8.93 8.40
N LYS A 82 -6.58 -9.55 8.72
CA LYS A 82 -6.66 -10.99 9.02
C LYS A 82 -6.50 -11.88 7.79
N GLN A 83 -6.81 -11.37 6.61
CA GLN A 83 -6.78 -12.09 5.34
C GLN A 83 -5.74 -11.54 4.36
N CYS A 84 -5.05 -10.46 4.74
CA CYS A 84 -4.05 -9.82 3.90
C CYS A 84 -2.82 -10.72 3.84
N GLU A 85 -2.51 -11.20 2.65
CA GLU A 85 -1.26 -11.90 2.38
C GLU A 85 -0.27 -10.90 1.78
N ASP A 86 0.93 -10.84 2.34
CA ASP A 86 2.07 -10.18 1.72
C ASP A 86 3.13 -11.24 1.36
N PRO A 87 3.20 -11.68 0.09
CA PRO A 87 4.16 -12.68 -0.36
C PRO A 87 5.61 -12.25 -0.11
N LEU A 88 5.91 -10.96 -0.26
CA LEU A 88 7.25 -10.42 -0.06
C LEU A 88 7.62 -10.42 1.42
N TYR A 89 6.72 -9.96 2.29
CA TYR A 89 6.92 -10.05 3.74
C TYR A 89 7.09 -11.51 4.20
N ARG A 90 6.29 -12.44 3.67
CA ARG A 90 6.45 -13.88 3.96
C ARG A 90 7.80 -14.41 3.54
N GLN A 91 8.30 -14.00 2.38
CA GLN A 91 9.62 -14.38 1.90
C GLN A 91 10.73 -13.83 2.81
N ILE A 92 10.69 -12.53 3.13
CA ILE A 92 11.66 -11.89 4.02
C ILE A 92 11.66 -12.56 5.40
N VAL A 93 10.49 -12.83 5.99
CA VAL A 93 10.37 -13.52 7.28
C VAL A 93 10.87 -14.96 7.20
N ALA A 94 10.69 -15.64 6.07
CA ALA A 94 11.24 -16.98 5.87
C ALA A 94 12.77 -16.96 5.79
N GLU A 95 13.34 -16.00 5.07
CA GLU A 95 14.79 -15.80 4.95
C GLU A 95 15.41 -15.40 6.29
N LEU A 96 14.78 -14.50 7.07
CA LEU A 96 15.25 -14.11 8.40
C LEU A 96 15.27 -15.26 9.42
N LYS A 97 14.51 -16.33 9.19
CA LYS A 97 14.52 -17.55 10.04
C LYS A 97 15.65 -18.50 9.66
N THR A 98 16.30 -18.30 8.51
CA THR A 98 17.45 -19.12 8.11
C THR A 98 18.69 -18.75 8.91
N GLU A 99 19.55 -19.73 9.16
CA GLU A 99 20.81 -19.47 9.86
C GLU A 99 21.68 -18.49 9.05
N PRO A 100 22.29 -17.49 9.71
CA PRO A 100 23.13 -16.51 9.03
C PRO A 100 24.34 -17.20 8.38
N VAL A 101 24.59 -16.89 7.11
CA VAL A 101 25.75 -17.43 6.38
C VAL A 101 27.04 -16.98 7.07
N PRO A 102 27.94 -17.90 7.46
CA PRO A 102 29.21 -17.53 8.08
C PRO A 102 30.06 -16.73 7.11
N ILE A 103 30.19 -15.43 7.35
CA ILE A 103 31.09 -14.57 6.59
C ILE A 103 32.49 -14.77 7.16
N LYS A 104 33.43 -15.28 6.35
CA LYS A 104 34.84 -15.29 6.71
C LYS A 104 35.33 -13.86 6.69
N ILE A 105 35.41 -13.22 7.85
CA ILE A 105 36.03 -11.90 8.00
C ILE A 105 37.54 -12.11 7.80
N PRO A 106 38.17 -11.58 6.74
CA PRO A 106 39.61 -11.59 6.67
C PRO A 106 40.14 -10.74 7.83
N SER A 107 40.90 -11.37 8.73
CA SER A 107 41.59 -10.66 9.80
C SER A 107 42.60 -9.68 9.18
N SER A 108 42.23 -8.40 9.12
CA SER A 108 43.16 -7.31 8.81
C SER A 108 44.05 -7.07 10.02
N ASP A 109 45.06 -7.92 10.18
CA ASP A 109 46.21 -7.63 11.03
C ASP A 109 47.22 -6.86 10.15
N SER A 110 47.03 -5.54 10.06
CA SER A 110 47.98 -4.63 9.42
C SER A 110 48.54 -3.70 10.48
N SER A 111 49.77 -4.01 10.86
CA SER A 111 50.59 -3.27 11.80
C SER A 111 50.82 -1.82 11.35
N ASP A 112 50.83 -0.96 12.37
CA ASP A 112 51.12 0.47 12.42
C ASP A 112 52.33 0.95 11.60
N SER A 113 52.12 2.03 10.85
CA SER A 113 53.11 3.10 10.66
C SER A 113 52.40 4.35 10.15
N GLY A 114 52.31 5.38 10.99
CA GLY A 114 51.63 6.64 10.70
C GLY A 114 52.24 7.45 9.56
N ASP A 115 51.39 8.23 8.90
CA ASP A 115 51.75 9.48 8.23
C ASP A 115 50.49 10.33 8.06
N GLU A 116 50.63 11.64 8.20
CA GLU A 116 49.55 12.62 8.24
C GLU A 116 49.26 13.13 6.83
N SER A 117 48.02 13.07 6.32
CA SER A 117 47.67 13.86 5.14
C SER A 117 46.17 14.04 4.92
N ASP A 118 45.74 15.29 5.13
CA ASP A 118 44.77 16.10 4.41
C ASP A 118 43.52 15.49 3.74
N GLY A 119 42.38 15.81 4.39
CA GLY A 119 41.16 16.34 3.78
C GLY A 119 40.78 15.92 2.35
N ASP A 120 40.08 14.80 2.22
CA ASP A 120 39.34 14.49 1.00
C ASP A 120 37.92 15.08 1.07
N THR A 121 37.75 16.26 0.48
CA THR A 121 36.43 16.87 0.28
C THR A 121 35.78 16.19 -0.92
N THR A 122 34.79 15.32 -0.68
CA THR A 122 33.98 14.73 -1.76
C THR A 122 33.14 15.82 -2.42
N SER A 123 33.69 16.48 -3.44
CA SER A 123 33.01 17.47 -4.25
C SER A 123 32.07 16.77 -5.23
N VAL A 124 30.77 16.81 -4.95
CA VAL A 124 29.74 16.34 -5.87
C VAL A 124 29.48 17.40 -6.94
N SER A 125 29.95 17.13 -8.16
CA SER A 125 29.66 17.97 -9.32
C SER A 125 28.16 17.95 -9.61
N SER A 126 27.48 19.06 -9.35
CA SER A 126 26.11 19.30 -9.82
C SER A 126 26.16 19.42 -11.35
N GLY A 127 25.86 18.32 -12.05
CA GLY A 127 25.63 18.37 -13.47
C GLY A 127 24.40 19.23 -13.73
N ASP A 128 24.63 20.42 -14.30
CA ASP A 128 23.60 21.20 -14.98
C ASP A 128 22.98 20.31 -16.04
N THR A 129 21.77 19.81 -15.76
CA THR A 129 20.92 19.27 -16.82
C THR A 129 20.04 20.40 -17.30
N ASP A 130 20.29 20.85 -18.52
CA ASP A 130 19.52 21.83 -19.30
C ASP A 130 18.12 21.31 -19.66
N TYR A 131 17.45 20.68 -18.70
CA TYR A 131 16.14 20.10 -18.86
C TYR A 131 15.12 21.16 -18.47
N SER A 132 14.59 21.88 -19.47
CA SER A 132 13.13 22.07 -19.65
C SER A 132 12.78 23.39 -20.33
N THR A 133 13.05 23.54 -21.61
CA THR A 133 12.22 24.45 -22.42
C THR A 133 10.80 23.90 -22.61
N SER A 134 10.62 22.58 -22.49
CA SER A 134 9.32 21.91 -22.65
C SER A 134 8.36 22.11 -21.48
N LYS A 135 8.85 22.33 -20.25
CA LYS A 135 7.98 22.51 -19.07
C LYS A 135 7.39 23.92 -19.02
N ASP A 136 8.16 24.92 -19.45
CA ASP A 136 7.71 26.32 -19.46
C ASP A 136 6.65 26.58 -20.55
N GLU A 137 6.75 25.93 -21.71
CA GLU A 137 5.74 26.03 -22.76
C GLU A 137 4.40 25.38 -22.35
N LEU A 138 4.48 24.27 -21.60
CA LEU A 138 3.33 23.57 -21.04
C LEU A 138 2.66 24.40 -19.93
N LEU A 139 3.45 25.05 -19.07
CA LEU A 139 2.95 25.98 -18.05
C LEU A 139 2.27 27.20 -18.68
N ARG A 140 2.80 27.75 -19.77
CA ARG A 140 2.15 28.86 -20.50
C ARG A 140 0.80 28.45 -21.07
N ARG A 141 0.70 27.28 -21.73
CA ARG A 141 -0.60 26.76 -22.22
C ARG A 141 -1.64 26.52 -21.13
N ILE A 142 -1.21 26.13 -19.93
CA ILE A 142 -2.13 25.92 -18.81
C ILE A 142 -2.63 27.26 -18.24
N LEU A 143 -1.76 28.28 -18.21
CA LEU A 143 -2.09 29.61 -17.67
C LEU A 143 -2.87 30.49 -18.64
N GLU A 144 -2.57 30.41 -19.94
CA GLU A 144 -3.19 31.27 -20.97
C GLU A 144 -4.58 30.76 -21.39
N GLY A 145 -4.93 29.51 -21.08
CA GLY A 145 -6.23 28.92 -21.44
C GLY A 145 -6.42 28.77 -22.96
N PRO A 146 -7.45 28.05 -23.43
CA PRO A 146 -7.71 27.95 -24.86
C PRO A 146 -8.22 29.30 -25.39
N ASP A 147 -7.51 29.87 -26.36
CA ASP A 147 -7.98 31.03 -27.12
C ASP A 147 -9.37 30.72 -27.70
N THR A 148 -10.36 31.49 -27.25
CA THR A 148 -11.72 31.44 -27.81
C THR A 148 -11.74 32.28 -29.08
N ASP A 149 -11.69 31.62 -30.24
CA ASP A 149 -12.24 32.13 -31.50
C ASP A 149 -13.55 31.40 -31.81
#